data_AF-A0A9E1JPJ4-F1
#
_entry.id   AF-A0A9E1JPJ4-F1
#
_cell.length_a   1.000
_cell.length_b   1.000
_cell.length_c   1.000
_cell.angle_alpha   90.00
_cell.angle_beta   90.00
_cell.angle_gamma   90.00
#
_symmetry.space_group_name_H-M   'P 1'
#
loop_
_entity.id
_entity.type
_entity.pdbx_description
1 polymer ?
#
loop_
_entity_poly.entity_id
_entity_poly.type
_entity_poly.pdbx_seq_one_letter_code
_entity_poly.pdbx_strand_id
1 'polypeptide(L)'
;MLKIEAKDLDIVNLLISNPDNAQVSALTDLIEKFGGVEAINEKAKQARNPETLMQKLKEMGSPYVADLEWLMEQRDNKAFISMEDYCKNILGEDADIASIDSSKAVTLEISAMQFFPWLIAQAKQAIEKKELMPGRIIRVRNMAEQVKDDGDIMATALAMQIIGATYVESLDTRGTDGGNIHLGGGPETLSGFFGGIGQPNDYAIKWAEEYLHYYTNYGIKEVLNINSGTILLGYMMHRLGVDIKFKISVFVGIDNPYYIMWTLMTARLFSRKDGSTSLVGFNLSNSVNNETILQAHAIRKQLGLEKQVRFEHHITETYKSIVPQPYNRRDELIQLAKKVPNISAKHEGGEPEIESTREHPSDIFDYFLAKKDILENGLMDTLMGNYLDKHHSVNQTARALIKAGINVVAAQNLH
;
A
#
# COMPACT_ATOMS: atom_id res chain seq x y z
N MET A 1 -23.24 18.51 25.32
CA MET A 1 -21.95 18.78 24.62
C MET A 1 -21.65 17.56 23.76
N LEU A 2 -21.87 17.66 22.43
CA LEU A 2 -21.59 16.73 21.29
C LEU A 2 -21.67 15.18 21.44
N LYS A 3 -22.06 14.60 22.58
CA LYS A 3 -22.27 13.16 22.74
C LYS A 3 -23.39 12.71 21.79
N ILE A 4 -23.10 11.69 20.98
CA ILE A 4 -24.14 10.99 20.19
C ILE A 4 -24.93 10.12 21.17
N GLU A 5 -26.26 10.27 21.19
CA GLU A 5 -27.11 9.51 22.09
C GLU A 5 -27.16 8.04 21.66
N ALA A 6 -27.26 7.12 22.64
CA ALA A 6 -27.28 5.69 22.35
C ALA A 6 -28.41 5.30 21.39
N LYS A 7 -29.58 5.90 21.56
CA LYS A 7 -30.74 5.71 20.67
C LYS A 7 -30.47 6.06 19.21
N ASP A 8 -29.57 7.02 18.94
CA ASP A 8 -29.26 7.43 17.57
C ASP A 8 -28.27 6.44 16.92
N LEU A 9 -27.38 5.84 17.72
CA LEU A 9 -26.55 4.70 17.29
C LEU A 9 -27.37 3.43 17.07
N ASP A 10 -28.41 3.21 17.88
CA ASP A 10 -29.32 2.07 17.73
C ASP A 10 -30.06 2.13 16.39
N ILE A 11 -30.44 3.32 15.91
CA ILE A 11 -31.03 3.50 14.57
C ILE A 11 -30.05 3.07 13.47
N VAL A 12 -28.77 3.43 13.59
CA VAL A 12 -27.74 3.01 12.62
C VAL A 12 -27.55 1.50 12.66
N ASN A 13 -27.52 0.89 13.85
CA ASN A 13 -27.44 -0.57 13.99
C ASN A 13 -28.66 -1.25 13.35
N LEU A 14 -29.87 -0.76 13.62
CA LEU A 14 -31.11 -1.27 13.04
C LEU A 14 -31.08 -1.20 11.51
N LEU A 15 -30.56 -0.10 10.93
CA LEU A 15 -30.41 0.02 9.48
C LEU A 15 -29.46 -1.04 8.90
N ILE A 16 -28.29 -1.23 9.52
CA ILE A 16 -27.25 -2.16 9.04
C ILE A 16 -27.64 -3.63 9.28
N SER A 17 -28.42 -3.91 10.33
CA SER A 17 -28.89 -5.27 10.65
C SER A 17 -30.26 -5.59 10.05
N ASN A 18 -30.90 -4.67 9.32
CA ASN A 18 -32.21 -4.90 8.72
C ASN A 18 -32.08 -5.93 7.58
N PRO A 19 -32.76 -7.09 7.63
CA PRO A 19 -32.70 -8.09 6.56
C PRO A 19 -33.25 -7.59 5.22
N ASP A 20 -34.08 -6.54 5.22
CA ASP A 20 -34.62 -5.93 4.00
C ASP A 20 -33.71 -4.82 3.44
N ASN A 21 -32.54 -4.56 4.04
CA ASN A 21 -31.59 -3.58 3.54
C ASN A 21 -30.87 -4.12 2.31
N ALA A 22 -31.29 -3.69 1.12
CA ALA A 22 -30.74 -4.14 -0.15
C ALA A 22 -29.19 -4.00 -0.26
N GLN A 23 -28.60 -2.95 0.33
CA GLN A 23 -27.15 -2.73 0.28
C GLN A 23 -26.39 -3.75 1.15
N VAL A 24 -26.92 -4.07 2.33
CA VAL A 24 -26.33 -5.08 3.22
C VAL A 24 -26.54 -6.48 2.63
N SER A 25 -27.76 -6.78 2.18
CA SER A 25 -28.11 -8.08 1.62
C SER A 25 -27.27 -8.41 0.38
N ALA A 26 -27.01 -7.44 -0.50
CA ALA A 26 -26.12 -7.63 -1.65
C ALA A 26 -24.69 -8.05 -1.25
N LEU A 27 -24.16 -7.50 -0.14
CA LEU A 27 -22.84 -7.88 0.37
C LEU A 27 -22.86 -9.26 1.02
N THR A 28 -23.88 -9.58 1.81
CA THR A 28 -23.99 -10.90 2.47
C THR A 28 -24.23 -12.01 1.46
N ASP A 29 -25.09 -11.79 0.47
CA ASP A 29 -25.35 -12.74 -0.63
C ASP A 29 -24.07 -13.03 -1.42
N LEU A 30 -23.25 -11.99 -1.64
CA LEU A 30 -21.94 -12.14 -2.26
C LEU A 30 -21.00 -12.99 -1.39
N ILE A 31 -20.94 -12.77 -0.07
CA ILE A 31 -20.13 -13.59 0.83
C ILE A 31 -20.59 -15.06 0.80
N GLU A 32 -21.89 -15.31 0.81
CA GLU A 32 -22.46 -16.66 0.70
C GLU A 32 -22.17 -17.31 -0.65
N LYS A 33 -22.18 -16.55 -1.76
CA LYS A 33 -21.75 -17.03 -3.09
C LYS A 33 -20.32 -17.56 -3.09
N PHE A 34 -19.44 -17.03 -2.24
CA PHE A 34 -18.06 -17.52 -2.09
C PHE A 34 -17.91 -18.69 -1.07
N GLY A 35 -19.02 -19.10 -0.44
CA GLY A 35 -19.11 -20.20 0.52
C GLY A 35 -19.11 -19.75 1.98
N GLY A 36 -19.37 -18.48 2.26
CA GLY A 36 -19.36 -17.92 3.61
C GLY A 36 -17.96 -17.56 4.11
N VAL A 37 -17.91 -16.88 5.25
CA VAL A 37 -16.69 -16.26 5.80
C VAL A 37 -15.57 -17.28 6.08
N GLU A 38 -15.90 -18.43 6.69
CA GLU A 38 -14.91 -19.45 7.03
C GLU A 38 -14.24 -20.03 5.78
N ALA A 39 -15.04 -20.36 4.76
CA ALA A 39 -14.53 -20.89 3.49
C ALA A 39 -13.67 -19.85 2.75
N ILE A 40 -14.07 -18.58 2.76
CA ILE A 40 -13.29 -17.48 2.15
C ILE A 40 -11.90 -17.40 2.80
N ASN A 41 -11.82 -17.34 4.13
CA ASN A 41 -10.55 -17.19 4.83
C ASN A 41 -9.66 -18.43 4.71
N GLU A 42 -10.23 -19.64 4.72
CA GLU A 42 -9.47 -20.87 4.55
C GLU A 42 -8.89 -21.00 3.12
N LYS A 43 -9.71 -20.71 2.09
CA LYS A 43 -9.23 -20.67 0.69
C LYS A 43 -8.10 -19.67 0.53
N ALA A 44 -8.24 -18.48 1.09
CA ALA A 44 -7.21 -17.45 1.01
C ALA A 44 -5.91 -17.84 1.72
N LYS A 45 -6.00 -18.51 2.87
CA LYS A 45 -4.84 -19.03 3.60
C LYS A 45 -4.10 -20.09 2.79
N GLN A 46 -4.82 -21.01 2.15
CA GLN A 46 -4.23 -22.03 1.27
C GLN A 46 -3.60 -21.39 0.03
N ALA A 47 -4.30 -20.45 -0.61
CA ALA A 47 -3.78 -19.74 -1.78
C ALA A 47 -2.51 -18.94 -1.50
N ARG A 48 -2.33 -18.44 -0.26
CA ARG A 48 -1.14 -17.69 0.15
C ARG A 48 0.02 -18.56 0.62
N ASN A 49 -0.18 -19.86 0.80
CA ASN A 49 0.85 -20.75 1.31
C ASN A 49 2.09 -20.74 0.38
N PRO A 50 3.32 -20.52 0.91
CA PRO A 50 4.53 -20.42 0.09
C PRO A 50 4.81 -21.65 -0.79
N GLU A 51 4.59 -22.86 -0.27
CA GLU A 51 4.79 -24.11 -1.01
C GLU A 51 3.77 -24.23 -2.14
N THR A 52 2.51 -23.87 -1.87
CA THR A 52 1.43 -23.85 -2.89
C THR A 52 1.73 -22.83 -4.00
N LEU A 53 2.19 -21.62 -3.65
CA LEU A 53 2.58 -20.60 -4.62
C LEU A 53 3.74 -21.06 -5.50
N MET A 54 4.80 -21.59 -4.89
CA MET A 54 5.97 -22.10 -5.61
C MET A 54 5.60 -23.28 -6.52
N GLN A 55 4.78 -24.21 -6.03
CA GLN A 55 4.32 -25.35 -6.81
C GLN A 55 3.53 -24.90 -8.04
N LYS A 56 2.55 -24.00 -7.89
CA LYS A 56 1.77 -23.47 -9.03
C LYS A 56 2.66 -22.79 -10.06
N LEU A 57 3.64 -22.00 -9.62
CA LEU A 57 4.61 -21.35 -10.51
C LEU A 57 5.46 -22.37 -11.29
N LYS A 58 5.88 -23.47 -10.65
CA LYS A 58 6.62 -24.57 -11.31
C LYS A 58 5.73 -25.32 -12.31
N GLU A 59 4.50 -25.65 -11.93
CA GLU A 59 3.55 -26.38 -12.77
C GLU A 59 3.19 -25.59 -14.05
N MET A 60 3.07 -24.26 -13.95
CA MET A 60 2.82 -23.40 -15.11
C MET A 60 4.07 -23.06 -15.93
N GLY A 61 5.25 -23.54 -15.52
CA GLY A 61 6.51 -23.25 -16.21
C GLY A 61 6.92 -21.77 -16.14
N SER A 62 6.56 -21.07 -15.05
CA SER A 62 6.88 -19.65 -14.88
C SER A 62 8.40 -19.41 -14.91
N PRO A 63 8.89 -18.43 -15.68
CA PRO A 63 10.31 -18.07 -15.69
C PRO A 63 10.77 -17.47 -14.35
N TYR A 64 9.84 -17.01 -13.51
CA TYR A 64 10.12 -16.37 -12.23
C TYR A 64 10.56 -17.33 -11.13
N VAL A 65 10.42 -18.65 -11.34
CA VAL A 65 10.89 -19.66 -10.37
C VAL A 65 12.39 -19.50 -10.09
N ALA A 66 13.20 -19.31 -11.14
CA ALA A 66 14.65 -19.17 -10.99
C ALA A 66 15.03 -17.92 -10.18
N ASP A 67 14.34 -16.81 -10.42
CA ASP A 67 14.57 -15.56 -9.69
C ASP A 67 14.13 -15.65 -8.21
N LEU A 68 13.06 -16.38 -7.92
CA LEU A 68 12.61 -16.64 -6.54
C LEU A 68 13.59 -17.55 -5.79
N GLU A 69 14.06 -18.61 -6.44
CA GLU A 69 15.08 -19.51 -5.87
C GLU A 69 16.38 -18.75 -5.62
N TRP A 70 16.80 -17.89 -6.55
CA TRP A 70 17.93 -16.98 -6.36
C TRP A 70 17.73 -16.03 -5.19
N LEU A 71 16.54 -15.41 -5.05
CA LEU A 71 16.26 -14.49 -3.95
C LEU A 71 16.28 -15.19 -2.59
N MET A 72 15.75 -16.41 -2.51
CA MET A 72 15.84 -17.25 -1.31
C MET A 72 17.30 -17.57 -0.96
N GLU A 73 18.11 -17.96 -1.95
CA GLU A 73 19.54 -18.22 -1.78
C GLU A 73 20.28 -16.97 -1.25
N GLN A 74 20.05 -15.79 -1.85
CA GLN A 74 20.70 -14.56 -1.39
C GLN A 74 20.31 -14.19 0.05
N ARG A 75 19.04 -14.37 0.41
CA ARG A 75 18.59 -14.20 1.80
C ARG A 75 19.30 -15.16 2.74
N ASP A 76 19.30 -16.45 2.41
CA ASP A 76 19.83 -17.50 3.29
C ASP A 76 21.36 -17.40 3.44
N ASN A 77 22.05 -16.92 2.40
CA ASN A 77 23.48 -16.58 2.42
C ASN A 77 23.79 -15.25 3.12
N LYS A 78 22.78 -14.51 3.60
CA LYS A 78 22.91 -13.17 4.19
C LYS A 78 23.68 -12.21 3.29
N ALA A 79 23.37 -12.23 1.99
CA ALA A 79 24.04 -11.39 0.99
C ALA A 79 23.67 -9.90 1.09
N PHE A 80 22.50 -9.60 1.67
CA PHE A 80 22.06 -8.24 1.93
C PHE A 80 22.81 -7.65 3.13
N ILE A 81 23.03 -6.33 3.12
CA ILE A 81 23.66 -5.65 4.26
C ILE A 81 22.82 -5.81 5.52
N SER A 82 23.45 -6.16 6.65
CA SER A 82 22.76 -6.20 7.94
C SER A 82 22.39 -4.78 8.40
N MET A 83 21.33 -4.63 9.20
CA MET A 83 20.97 -3.32 9.77
C MET A 83 22.11 -2.74 10.63
N GLU A 84 22.88 -3.60 11.31
CA GLU A 84 24.04 -3.20 12.10
C GLU A 84 25.12 -2.56 11.22
N ASP A 85 25.54 -3.26 10.16
CA ASP A 85 26.56 -2.77 9.22
C ASP A 85 26.07 -1.55 8.44
N TYR A 86 24.76 -1.49 8.14
CA TYR A 86 24.16 -0.32 7.50
C TYR A 86 24.26 0.92 8.39
N CYS A 87 23.98 0.78 9.69
CA CYS A 87 24.12 1.86 10.66
C CYS A 87 25.59 2.29 10.81
N LYS A 88 26.54 1.34 10.90
CA LYS A 88 27.99 1.63 10.96
C LYS A 88 28.47 2.38 9.73
N ASN A 89 28.02 2.01 8.53
CA ASN A 89 28.35 2.72 7.29
C ASN A 89 27.87 4.18 7.28
N ILE A 90 26.86 4.53 8.09
CA ILE A 90 26.29 5.88 8.15
C ILE A 90 26.88 6.70 9.29
N LEU A 91 27.04 6.09 10.46
CA LEU A 91 27.39 6.77 11.71
C LEU A 91 28.88 6.61 12.09
N GLY A 92 29.60 5.68 11.45
CA GLY A 92 30.96 5.27 11.79
C GLY A 92 31.02 3.95 12.57
N GLU A 93 32.17 3.28 12.55
CA GLU A 93 32.40 1.98 13.20
C GLU A 93 32.19 2.02 14.72
N ASP A 94 32.54 3.14 15.36
CA ASP A 94 32.42 3.34 16.82
C ASP A 94 31.02 3.81 17.27
N ALA A 95 30.04 3.85 16.36
CA ALA A 95 28.71 4.34 16.67
C ALA A 95 27.96 3.41 17.62
N ASP A 96 27.36 3.98 18.68
CA ASP A 96 26.48 3.25 19.58
C ASP A 96 25.10 3.02 18.91
N ILE A 97 24.97 1.91 18.20
CA ILE A 97 23.72 1.50 17.52
C ILE A 97 22.58 1.32 18.53
N ALA A 98 22.87 0.99 19.79
CA ALA A 98 21.85 0.86 20.82
C ALA A 98 21.16 2.20 21.17
N SER A 99 21.76 3.33 20.78
CA SER A 99 21.17 4.67 20.96
C SER A 99 20.09 5.02 19.92
N ILE A 100 19.93 4.22 18.85
CA ILE A 100 18.94 4.47 17.79
C ILE A 100 17.53 4.08 18.27
N ASP A 101 16.60 5.04 18.31
CA ASP A 101 15.23 4.82 18.80
C ASP A 101 14.44 3.91 17.85
N SER A 102 14.18 2.69 18.30
CA SER A 102 13.36 1.71 17.60
C SER A 102 11.87 1.77 17.98
N SER A 103 11.50 2.55 19.01
CA SER A 103 10.12 2.64 19.50
C SER A 103 9.18 3.33 18.51
N LYS A 104 9.72 4.11 17.57
CA LYS A 104 9.00 4.83 16.52
C LYS A 104 9.62 4.60 15.14
N ALA A 105 10.19 3.41 14.95
CA ALA A 105 10.85 3.07 13.69
C ALA A 105 9.92 3.36 12.49
N VAL A 106 10.46 4.04 11.49
CA VAL A 106 9.70 4.46 10.31
C VAL A 106 9.74 3.35 9.27
N THR A 107 8.58 2.90 8.78
CA THR A 107 8.53 1.92 7.70
C THR A 107 9.03 2.54 6.40
N LEU A 108 10.00 1.88 5.74
CA LEU A 108 10.44 2.27 4.41
C LEU A 108 9.44 1.74 3.39
N GLU A 109 8.84 2.63 2.61
CA GLU A 109 7.81 2.30 1.63
C GLU A 109 8.16 2.83 0.24
N ILE A 110 7.98 1.97 -0.75
CA ILE A 110 8.11 2.28 -2.18
C ILE A 110 6.80 1.94 -2.89
N SER A 111 6.45 2.75 -3.88
CA SER A 111 5.24 2.50 -4.66
C SER A 111 5.49 2.30 -6.14
N ALA A 112 4.48 1.69 -6.76
CA ALA A 112 4.44 1.30 -8.15
C ALA A 112 5.57 0.35 -8.56
N MET A 113 5.79 -0.69 -7.75
CA MET A 113 6.44 -1.90 -8.22
C MET A 113 5.46 -2.65 -9.13
N GLN A 114 5.52 -2.39 -10.44
CA GLN A 114 4.54 -2.94 -11.38
C GLN A 114 4.85 -4.38 -11.77
N PHE A 115 6.11 -4.72 -12.02
CA PHE A 115 6.51 -6.02 -12.56
C PHE A 115 7.48 -6.72 -11.60
N PHE A 116 7.27 -8.02 -11.38
CA PHE A 116 8.14 -8.85 -10.54
C PHE A 116 9.64 -8.74 -10.90
N PRO A 117 10.05 -8.72 -12.19
CA PRO A 117 11.46 -8.51 -12.54
C PRO A 117 12.08 -7.21 -12.00
N TRP A 118 11.30 -6.14 -11.79
CA TRP A 118 11.81 -4.90 -11.21
C TRP A 118 12.19 -5.07 -9.74
N LEU A 119 11.45 -5.89 -8.99
CA LEU A 119 11.80 -6.26 -7.61
C LEU A 119 13.15 -6.99 -7.57
N ILE A 120 13.41 -7.87 -8.55
CA ILE A 120 14.68 -8.59 -8.65
C ILE A 120 15.83 -7.65 -9.02
N ALA A 121 15.61 -6.72 -9.95
CA ALA A 121 16.59 -5.68 -10.27
C ALA A 121 16.92 -4.83 -9.03
N GLN A 122 15.90 -4.44 -8.26
CA GLN A 122 16.09 -3.73 -6.99
C GLN A 122 16.87 -4.56 -5.97
N ALA A 123 16.57 -5.84 -5.81
CA ALA A 123 17.29 -6.72 -4.89
C ALA A 123 18.77 -6.87 -5.27
N LYS A 124 19.07 -7.03 -6.58
CA LYS A 124 20.45 -7.07 -7.10
C LYS A 124 21.19 -5.76 -6.81
N GLN A 125 20.56 -4.62 -7.08
CA GLN A 125 21.12 -3.31 -6.74
C GLN A 125 21.35 -3.18 -5.24
N ALA A 126 20.42 -3.63 -4.41
CA ALA A 126 20.52 -3.51 -2.96
C ALA A 126 21.73 -4.26 -2.39
N ILE A 127 22.01 -5.45 -2.91
CA ILE A 127 23.22 -6.22 -2.59
C ILE A 127 24.47 -5.47 -3.06
N GLU A 128 24.50 -5.06 -4.34
CA GLU A 128 25.67 -4.40 -4.94
C GLU A 128 26.05 -3.10 -4.20
N LYS A 129 25.06 -2.26 -3.91
CA LYS A 129 25.26 -0.92 -3.33
C LYS A 129 25.16 -0.91 -1.81
N LYS A 130 24.93 -2.06 -1.17
CA LYS A 130 24.69 -2.20 0.26
C LYS A 130 23.56 -1.28 0.74
N GLU A 131 22.45 -1.33 0.03
CA GLU A 131 21.23 -0.56 0.27
C GLU A 131 20.17 -1.40 1.00
N LEU A 132 19.23 -0.74 1.67
CA LEU A 132 18.09 -1.40 2.32
C LEU A 132 16.94 -1.58 1.33
N MET A 133 16.37 -2.79 1.30
CA MET A 133 15.09 -3.08 0.65
C MET A 133 13.92 -2.57 1.52
N PRO A 134 12.88 -1.98 0.92
CA PRO A 134 11.77 -1.42 1.69
C PRO A 134 10.93 -2.49 2.38
N GLY A 135 10.45 -2.21 3.59
CA GLY A 135 9.57 -3.11 4.35
C GLY A 135 8.11 -3.08 3.87
N ARG A 136 7.76 -2.15 2.98
CA ARG A 136 6.44 -2.02 2.41
C ARG A 136 6.47 -1.65 0.93
N ILE A 137 5.70 -2.37 0.12
CA ILE A 137 5.66 -2.20 -1.33
C ILE A 137 4.22 -1.99 -1.80
N ILE A 138 3.97 -0.95 -2.60
CA ILE A 138 2.66 -0.71 -3.21
C ILE A 138 2.71 -1.07 -4.68
N ARG A 139 1.71 -1.82 -5.14
CA ARG A 139 1.55 -2.21 -6.53
C ARG A 139 0.30 -1.58 -7.10
N VAL A 140 0.51 -0.77 -8.13
CA VAL A 140 -0.53 -0.03 -8.85
C VAL A 140 -0.44 -0.48 -10.30
N ARG A 141 -0.81 -1.74 -10.55
CA ARG A 141 -0.85 -2.37 -11.87
C ARG A 141 -2.14 -3.16 -12.01
N ASN A 142 -2.68 -3.24 -13.22
CA ASN A 142 -3.89 -4.01 -13.52
C ASN A 142 -3.76 -5.47 -13.05
N MET A 143 -4.61 -5.92 -12.12
CA MET A 143 -4.47 -7.25 -11.51
C MET A 143 -4.80 -8.37 -12.50
N ALA A 144 -5.75 -8.15 -13.41
CA ALA A 144 -6.08 -9.13 -14.45
C ALA A 144 -4.90 -9.37 -15.41
N GLU A 145 -4.08 -8.35 -15.65
CA GLU A 145 -2.84 -8.46 -16.41
C GLU A 145 -1.78 -9.24 -15.62
N GLN A 146 -1.59 -8.95 -14.33
CA GLN A 146 -0.64 -9.67 -13.47
C GLN A 146 -0.93 -11.18 -13.41
N VAL A 147 -2.20 -11.60 -13.45
CA VAL A 147 -2.59 -13.01 -13.50
C VAL A 147 -2.12 -13.70 -14.78
N LYS A 148 -2.17 -12.99 -15.91
CA LYS A 148 -1.82 -13.52 -17.24
C LYS A 148 -0.34 -13.39 -17.56
N ASP A 149 0.42 -12.72 -16.70
CA ASP A 149 1.81 -12.39 -16.93
C ASP A 149 2.73 -13.41 -16.25
N ASP A 150 2.73 -14.64 -16.77
CA ASP A 150 3.62 -15.73 -16.35
C ASP A 150 3.65 -16.00 -14.83
N GLY A 151 2.54 -15.73 -14.13
CA GLY A 151 2.42 -15.91 -12.68
C GLY A 151 2.98 -14.75 -11.85
N ASP A 152 3.19 -13.57 -12.41
CA ASP A 152 3.71 -12.36 -11.75
C ASP A 152 3.03 -12.05 -10.39
N ILE A 153 1.70 -12.17 -10.33
CA ILE A 153 0.93 -11.98 -9.09
C ILE A 153 1.35 -12.96 -7.97
N MET A 154 1.59 -14.23 -8.31
CA MET A 154 2.00 -15.26 -7.36
C MET A 154 3.48 -15.14 -7.01
N ALA A 155 4.33 -14.84 -8.00
CA ALA A 155 5.76 -14.64 -7.79
C ALA A 155 6.00 -13.46 -6.84
N THR A 156 5.29 -12.36 -7.04
CA THR A 156 5.33 -11.23 -6.12
C THR A 156 4.83 -11.60 -4.73
N ALA A 157 3.66 -12.23 -4.61
CA ALA A 157 3.12 -12.63 -3.32
C ALA A 157 4.08 -13.53 -2.52
N LEU A 158 4.80 -14.42 -3.20
CA LEU A 158 5.83 -15.27 -2.60
C LEU A 158 7.08 -14.46 -2.23
N ALA A 159 7.56 -13.57 -3.12
CA ALA A 159 8.72 -12.73 -2.85
C ALA A 159 8.53 -11.84 -1.62
N MET A 160 7.34 -11.28 -1.42
CA MET A 160 7.04 -10.48 -0.22
C MET A 160 7.18 -11.30 1.06
N GLN A 161 6.79 -12.58 1.04
CA GLN A 161 6.98 -13.50 2.15
C GLN A 161 8.45 -13.89 2.33
N ILE A 162 9.20 -14.08 1.23
CA ILE A 162 10.64 -14.37 1.27
C ILE A 162 11.40 -13.24 1.97
N ILE A 163 11.15 -11.99 1.57
CA ILE A 163 11.89 -10.82 2.07
C ILE A 163 11.33 -10.27 3.40
N GLY A 164 10.15 -10.70 3.82
CA GLY A 164 9.51 -10.21 5.06
C GLY A 164 8.99 -8.78 4.92
N ALA A 165 8.39 -8.45 3.77
CA ALA A 165 7.77 -7.16 3.50
C ALA A 165 6.24 -7.29 3.42
N THR A 166 5.55 -6.18 3.71
CA THR A 166 4.12 -6.05 3.44
C THR A 166 3.89 -5.48 2.05
N TYR A 167 2.76 -5.81 1.44
CA TYR A 167 2.42 -5.26 0.13
C TYR A 167 0.94 -5.03 -0.03
N VAL A 168 0.61 -4.13 -0.95
CA VAL A 168 -0.76 -3.77 -1.32
C VAL A 168 -0.91 -3.90 -2.82
N GLU A 169 -2.02 -4.50 -3.27
CA GLU A 169 -2.44 -4.53 -4.67
C GLU A 169 -3.52 -3.49 -4.96
N SER A 170 -3.71 -3.15 -6.23
CA SER A 170 -4.75 -2.19 -6.66
C SER A 170 -5.74 -2.88 -7.59
N LEU A 171 -6.95 -3.11 -7.08
CA LEU A 171 -8.06 -3.72 -7.82
C LEU A 171 -8.41 -2.91 -9.10
N ASP A 172 -8.91 -3.61 -10.12
CA ASP A 172 -9.21 -3.04 -11.43
C ASP A 172 -10.55 -2.30 -11.43
N THR A 173 -11.49 -2.68 -10.57
CA THR A 173 -12.81 -2.04 -10.35
C THR A 173 -12.70 -0.69 -9.63
N ARG A 174 -11.78 0.17 -10.07
CA ARG A 174 -11.46 1.46 -9.47
C ARG A 174 -12.02 2.65 -10.25
N GLY A 175 -12.90 2.41 -11.23
CA GLY A 175 -13.57 3.42 -12.05
C GLY A 175 -12.74 3.92 -13.24
N THR A 176 -11.40 3.89 -13.13
CA THR A 176 -10.45 4.23 -14.21
C THR A 176 -10.36 3.16 -15.31
N ASP A 177 -11.10 2.07 -15.16
CA ASP A 177 -11.31 1.00 -16.14
C ASP A 177 -12.30 1.40 -17.27
N GLY A 178 -12.71 2.67 -17.30
CA GLY A 178 -13.64 3.22 -18.29
C GLY A 178 -15.10 3.26 -17.84
N GLY A 179 -15.44 2.71 -16.67
CA GLY A 179 -16.81 2.73 -16.15
C GLY A 179 -17.25 4.09 -15.62
N ASN A 180 -16.32 4.91 -15.14
CA ASN A 180 -16.65 6.27 -14.74
C ASN A 180 -16.52 7.25 -15.91
N ILE A 181 -17.68 7.72 -16.39
CA ILE A 181 -17.78 8.69 -17.49
C ILE A 181 -17.02 10.00 -17.24
N HIS A 182 -16.78 10.36 -15.98
CA HIS A 182 -16.01 11.56 -15.64
C HIS A 182 -14.50 11.38 -15.81
N LEU A 183 -14.00 10.13 -15.85
CA LEU A 183 -12.58 9.82 -16.01
C LEU A 183 -12.18 9.58 -17.48
N GLY A 184 -13.16 9.31 -18.35
CA GLY A 184 -12.90 8.97 -19.76
C GLY A 184 -12.24 10.07 -20.58
N GLY A 185 -12.20 11.30 -20.07
CA GLY A 185 -11.54 12.43 -20.72
C GLY A 185 -10.17 12.79 -20.14
N GLY A 186 -9.57 12.00 -19.24
CA GLY A 186 -8.24 12.29 -18.70
C GLY A 186 -8.12 13.66 -18.00
N PRO A 187 -6.95 14.33 -18.04
CA PRO A 187 -6.77 15.67 -17.46
C PRO A 187 -7.76 16.72 -17.99
N GLU A 188 -8.26 16.53 -19.21
CA GLU A 188 -9.23 17.43 -19.87
C GLU A 188 -10.56 17.50 -19.11
N THR A 189 -10.87 16.48 -18.29
CA THR A 189 -12.09 16.39 -17.47
C THR A 189 -11.82 16.58 -15.97
N LEU A 190 -10.79 17.36 -15.59
CA LEU A 190 -10.39 17.61 -14.20
C LEU A 190 -11.55 17.93 -13.23
N SER A 191 -12.54 18.73 -13.66
CA SER A 191 -13.71 19.06 -12.84
C SER A 191 -14.61 17.85 -12.52
N GLY A 192 -14.55 16.81 -13.35
CA GLY A 192 -15.21 15.53 -13.13
C GLY A 192 -14.59 14.69 -12.00
N PHE A 193 -13.42 15.08 -11.48
CA PHE A 193 -12.76 14.43 -10.34
C PHE A 193 -13.09 15.09 -9.00
N PHE A 194 -13.90 16.17 -8.98
CA PHE A 194 -14.29 16.82 -7.73
C PHE A 194 -15.10 15.84 -6.87
N GLY A 195 -14.56 15.48 -5.69
CA GLY A 195 -15.14 14.46 -4.81
C GLY A 195 -14.49 13.08 -4.91
N GLY A 196 -13.46 12.92 -5.76
CA GLY A 196 -12.65 11.71 -5.88
C GLY A 196 -12.93 10.90 -7.13
N ILE A 197 -12.28 9.74 -7.22
CA ILE A 197 -12.47 8.81 -8.33
C ILE A 197 -13.86 8.15 -8.17
N GLY A 198 -14.80 8.54 -9.03
CA GLY A 198 -16.15 7.97 -9.02
C GLY A 198 -16.17 6.49 -9.39
N GLN A 199 -17.00 5.73 -8.68
CA GLN A 199 -17.31 4.31 -8.90
C GLN A 199 -18.84 4.19 -9.01
N PRO A 200 -19.42 4.08 -10.22
CA PRO A 200 -20.87 4.18 -10.41
C PRO A 200 -21.64 2.96 -9.90
N ASN A 201 -22.92 3.16 -9.52
CA ASN A 201 -23.97 2.17 -9.22
C ASN A 201 -23.55 0.81 -8.63
N ASP A 202 -23.03 -0.10 -9.47
CA ASP A 202 -22.74 -1.49 -9.14
C ASP A 202 -21.26 -1.74 -8.77
N TYR A 203 -20.39 -0.74 -8.92
CA TYR A 203 -18.96 -0.88 -8.68
C TYR A 203 -18.61 -1.26 -7.25
N ALA A 204 -19.41 -0.86 -6.26
CA ALA A 204 -19.14 -1.19 -4.88
C ALA A 204 -19.17 -2.72 -4.66
N ILE A 205 -20.20 -3.40 -5.16
CA ILE A 205 -20.31 -4.86 -5.07
C ILE A 205 -19.34 -5.55 -6.03
N LYS A 206 -19.10 -5.01 -7.24
CA LYS A 206 -18.05 -5.53 -8.14
C LYS A 206 -16.67 -5.49 -7.50
N TRP A 207 -16.35 -4.43 -6.77
CA TRP A 207 -15.09 -4.28 -6.04
C TRP A 207 -14.95 -5.32 -4.92
N ALA A 208 -16.03 -5.58 -4.17
CA ALA A 208 -16.04 -6.65 -3.18
C ALA A 208 -15.89 -8.03 -3.84
N GLU A 209 -16.56 -8.27 -4.97
CA GLU A 209 -16.47 -9.53 -5.71
C GLU A 209 -15.06 -9.76 -6.28
N GLU A 210 -14.47 -8.72 -6.88
CA GLU A 210 -13.11 -8.76 -7.39
C GLU A 210 -12.10 -8.99 -6.26
N TYR A 211 -12.26 -8.30 -5.13
CA TYR A 211 -11.45 -8.55 -3.93
C TYR A 211 -11.54 -10.01 -3.49
N LEU A 212 -12.75 -10.55 -3.32
CA LEU A 212 -12.95 -11.93 -2.88
C LEU A 212 -12.37 -12.92 -3.88
N HIS A 213 -12.44 -12.65 -5.19
CA HIS A 213 -11.78 -13.43 -6.21
C HIS A 213 -10.27 -13.49 -5.99
N TYR A 214 -9.58 -12.35 -5.87
CA TYR A 214 -8.12 -12.34 -5.71
C TYR A 214 -7.67 -12.85 -4.34
N TYR A 215 -8.44 -12.55 -3.30
CA TYR A 215 -8.16 -13.01 -1.95
C TYR A 215 -8.23 -14.54 -1.87
N THR A 216 -9.28 -15.16 -2.43
CA THR A 216 -9.47 -16.62 -2.35
C THR A 216 -8.59 -17.42 -3.31
N ASN A 217 -8.20 -16.87 -4.46
CA ASN A 217 -7.43 -17.60 -5.47
C ASN A 217 -5.91 -17.38 -5.38
N TYR A 218 -5.48 -16.22 -4.88
CA TYR A 218 -4.06 -15.81 -4.84
C TYR A 218 -3.60 -15.30 -3.47
N GLY A 219 -4.47 -15.28 -2.45
CA GLY A 219 -4.09 -14.86 -1.10
C GLY A 219 -3.87 -13.36 -0.92
N ILE A 220 -4.36 -12.53 -1.84
CA ILE A 220 -4.17 -11.06 -1.81
C ILE A 220 -5.01 -10.44 -0.70
N LYS A 221 -4.35 -10.11 0.42
CA LYS A 221 -5.02 -9.68 1.65
C LYS A 221 -5.22 -8.17 1.75
N GLU A 222 -4.28 -7.38 1.22
CA GLU A 222 -4.25 -5.91 1.33
C GLU A 222 -4.49 -5.27 -0.03
N VAL A 223 -5.51 -4.42 -0.13
CA VAL A 223 -5.85 -3.70 -1.37
C VAL A 223 -5.93 -2.18 -1.17
N LEU A 224 -5.61 -1.43 -2.23
CA LEU A 224 -5.78 0.02 -2.30
C LEU A 224 -7.26 0.36 -2.46
N ASN A 225 -7.71 1.37 -1.72
CA ASN A 225 -9.09 1.83 -1.73
C ASN A 225 -9.17 3.35 -1.94
N ILE A 226 -10.13 3.79 -2.75
CA ILE A 226 -10.17 5.15 -3.33
C ILE A 226 -11.56 5.79 -3.28
N ASN A 227 -12.57 5.09 -2.75
CA ASN A 227 -13.95 5.57 -2.77
C ASN A 227 -14.64 5.24 -1.45
N SER A 228 -15.44 6.18 -0.93
CA SER A 228 -16.07 6.05 0.39
C SER A 228 -17.00 4.85 0.51
N GLY A 229 -17.69 4.45 -0.56
CA GLY A 229 -18.58 3.29 -0.58
C GLY A 229 -17.80 1.98 -0.46
N THR A 230 -16.72 1.81 -1.22
CA THR A 230 -15.86 0.62 -1.13
C THR A 230 -15.01 0.62 0.15
N ILE A 231 -14.66 1.79 0.71
CA ILE A 231 -14.09 1.91 2.06
C ILE A 231 -15.07 1.34 3.09
N LEU A 232 -16.35 1.72 3.03
CA LEU A 232 -17.38 1.17 3.92
C LEU A 232 -17.54 -0.34 3.75
N LEU A 233 -17.56 -0.85 2.51
CA LEU A 233 -17.63 -2.29 2.27
C LEU A 233 -16.42 -3.05 2.83
N GLY A 234 -15.22 -2.48 2.72
CA GLY A 234 -14.02 -3.04 3.35
C GLY A 234 -14.13 -3.13 4.88
N TYR A 235 -14.78 -2.15 5.52
CA TYR A 235 -15.08 -2.20 6.94
C TYR A 235 -16.16 -3.25 7.28
N MET A 236 -17.23 -3.32 6.49
CA MET A 236 -18.32 -4.28 6.71
C MET A 236 -17.87 -5.73 6.52
N MET A 237 -17.13 -6.04 5.46
CA MET A 237 -16.55 -7.38 5.25
C MET A 237 -15.64 -7.80 6.41
N HIS A 238 -14.80 -6.87 6.89
CA HIS A 238 -13.98 -7.13 8.08
C HIS A 238 -14.83 -7.41 9.31
N ARG A 239 -15.85 -6.59 9.56
CA ARG A 239 -16.76 -6.76 10.69
C ARG A 239 -17.53 -8.09 10.62
N LEU A 240 -17.90 -8.55 9.42
CA LEU A 240 -18.55 -9.84 9.17
C LEU A 240 -17.60 -11.04 9.35
N GLY A 241 -16.28 -10.81 9.26
CA GLY A 241 -15.26 -11.81 9.59
C GLY A 241 -14.34 -12.19 8.42
N VAL A 242 -14.52 -11.61 7.23
CA VAL A 242 -13.53 -11.74 6.15
C VAL A 242 -12.26 -11.01 6.58
N ASP A 243 -11.09 -11.65 6.49
CA ASP A 243 -9.81 -11.07 6.94
C ASP A 243 -9.22 -10.07 5.94
N ILE A 244 -10.08 -9.21 5.38
CA ILE A 244 -9.69 -8.13 4.50
C ILE A 244 -8.87 -7.08 5.23
N LYS A 245 -7.88 -6.56 4.52
CA LYS A 245 -7.19 -5.33 4.87
C LYS A 245 -7.21 -4.40 3.66
N PHE A 246 -7.28 -3.11 3.91
CA PHE A 246 -7.13 -2.12 2.85
C PHE A 246 -6.35 -0.91 3.33
N LYS A 247 -5.80 -0.16 2.37
CA LYS A 247 -5.29 1.18 2.60
C LYS A 247 -6.10 2.22 1.85
N ILE A 248 -6.19 3.41 2.41
CA ILE A 248 -6.83 4.55 1.73
C ILE A 248 -5.79 5.29 0.92
N SER A 249 -6.11 5.56 -0.35
CA SER A 249 -5.28 6.29 -1.30
C SER A 249 -5.26 7.79 -1.05
N VAL A 250 -4.22 8.45 -1.57
CA VAL A 250 -4.11 9.92 -1.53
C VAL A 250 -5.19 10.59 -2.38
N PHE A 251 -5.67 9.91 -3.42
CA PHE A 251 -6.73 10.40 -4.31
C PHE A 251 -8.09 10.59 -3.62
N VAL A 252 -8.27 10.08 -2.40
CA VAL A 252 -9.48 10.36 -1.59
C VAL A 252 -9.46 11.80 -1.05
N GLY A 253 -8.31 12.46 -1.01
CA GLY A 253 -8.20 13.88 -0.66
C GLY A 253 -8.43 14.16 0.83
N ILE A 254 -7.98 13.28 1.72
CA ILE A 254 -8.15 13.48 3.16
C ILE A 254 -7.10 14.47 3.66
N ASP A 255 -7.48 15.74 3.75
CA ASP A 255 -6.59 16.90 3.80
C ASP A 255 -6.66 17.72 5.10
N ASN A 256 -7.60 17.40 6.00
CA ASN A 256 -7.79 18.15 7.23
C ASN A 256 -8.20 17.27 8.43
N PRO A 257 -8.01 17.75 9.67
CA PRO A 257 -8.28 16.98 10.89
C PRO A 257 -9.73 16.48 11.03
N TYR A 258 -10.72 17.19 10.50
CA TYR A 258 -12.12 16.79 10.60
C TYR A 258 -12.44 15.63 9.66
N TYR A 259 -11.90 15.65 8.43
CA TYR A 259 -12.03 14.52 7.52
C TYR A 259 -11.29 13.29 8.08
N ILE A 260 -10.10 13.50 8.65
CA ILE A 260 -9.36 12.44 9.35
C ILE A 260 -10.18 11.87 10.52
N MET A 261 -10.80 12.74 11.33
CA MET A 261 -11.66 12.33 12.44
C MET A 261 -12.83 11.48 11.95
N TRP A 262 -13.54 11.91 10.91
CA TRP A 262 -14.64 11.18 10.30
C TRP A 262 -14.22 9.77 9.83
N THR A 263 -13.10 9.69 9.09
CA THR A 263 -12.57 8.43 8.57
C THR A 263 -12.20 7.47 9.69
N LEU A 264 -11.48 7.94 10.71
CA LEU A 264 -11.04 7.09 11.83
C LEU A 264 -12.19 6.71 12.77
N MET A 265 -13.18 7.59 12.97
CA MET A 265 -14.41 7.24 13.70
C MET A 265 -15.14 6.09 13.01
N THR A 266 -15.25 6.13 11.67
CA THR A 266 -15.88 5.06 10.89
C THR A 266 -15.10 3.75 11.03
N ALA A 267 -13.76 3.78 10.94
CA ALA A 267 -12.92 2.61 11.18
C ALA A 267 -13.13 1.99 12.57
N ARG A 268 -13.35 2.84 13.59
CA ARG A 268 -13.63 2.40 14.96
C ARG A 268 -15.02 1.79 15.12
N LEU A 269 -16.05 2.39 14.51
CA LEU A 269 -17.43 1.89 14.57
C LEU A 269 -17.55 0.46 14.04
N PHE A 270 -16.81 0.13 12.97
CA PHE A 270 -16.80 -1.20 12.36
C PHE A 270 -15.66 -2.11 12.83
N SER A 271 -14.93 -1.75 13.89
CA SER A 271 -13.90 -2.62 14.44
C SER A 271 -14.51 -3.95 14.94
N ARG A 272 -13.76 -5.05 14.86
CA ARG A 272 -14.15 -6.34 15.46
C ARG A 272 -14.14 -6.28 16.99
N LYS A 273 -14.61 -7.34 17.64
CA LYS A 273 -14.68 -7.46 19.11
C LYS A 273 -13.30 -7.33 19.79
N ASP A 274 -12.24 -7.75 19.10
CA ASP A 274 -10.85 -7.60 19.54
C ASP A 274 -10.30 -6.17 19.33
N GLY A 275 -11.12 -5.25 18.82
CA GLY A 275 -10.75 -3.88 18.49
C GLY A 275 -10.02 -3.74 17.16
N SER A 276 -9.90 -4.81 16.36
CA SER A 276 -9.20 -4.77 15.08
C SER A 276 -9.99 -4.07 13.97
N THR A 277 -9.32 -3.40 13.04
CA THR A 277 -9.91 -2.76 11.85
C THR A 277 -9.22 -3.22 10.56
N SER A 278 -9.93 -3.15 9.43
CA SER A 278 -9.37 -3.45 8.10
C SER A 278 -8.56 -2.28 7.52
N LEU A 279 -8.69 -1.06 8.03
CA LEU A 279 -7.83 0.06 7.61
C LEU A 279 -6.43 -0.12 8.20
N VAL A 280 -5.47 -0.53 7.37
CA VAL A 280 -4.07 -0.78 7.80
C VAL A 280 -3.08 0.28 7.31
N GLY A 281 -3.44 0.99 6.24
CA GLY A 281 -2.64 2.09 5.68
C GLY A 281 -3.52 3.28 5.37
N PHE A 282 -3.05 4.47 5.71
CA PHE A 282 -3.84 5.68 5.55
C PHE A 282 -2.95 6.79 4.99
N ASN A 283 -3.08 7.03 3.68
CA ASN A 283 -2.50 8.21 3.06
C ASN A 283 -3.30 9.44 3.51
N LEU A 284 -2.61 10.40 4.09
CA LEU A 284 -3.12 11.77 4.14
C LEU A 284 -2.79 12.48 2.82
N SER A 285 -3.55 13.51 2.48
CA SER A 285 -3.31 14.31 1.28
C SER A 285 -1.89 14.88 1.25
N ASN A 286 -1.33 15.06 0.05
CA ASN A 286 -0.04 15.71 -0.14
C ASN A 286 -0.02 17.18 0.31
N SER A 287 -1.20 17.79 0.52
CA SER A 287 -1.37 19.16 1.02
C SER A 287 -1.31 19.30 2.54
N VAL A 288 -1.35 18.20 3.32
CA VAL A 288 -1.26 18.29 4.78
C VAL A 288 0.15 18.67 5.22
N ASN A 289 0.30 19.25 6.40
CA ASN A 289 1.59 19.54 7.05
C ASN A 289 1.76 18.74 8.35
N ASN A 290 2.90 18.91 9.03
CA ASN A 290 3.21 18.22 10.29
C ASN A 290 2.18 18.47 11.40
N GLU A 291 1.58 19.68 11.48
CA GLU A 291 0.57 19.99 12.49
C GLU A 291 -0.70 19.15 12.26
N THR A 292 -1.16 19.06 11.01
CA THR A 292 -2.30 18.19 10.66
C THR A 292 -2.01 16.73 11.03
N ILE A 293 -0.78 16.23 10.80
CA ILE A 293 -0.43 14.84 11.14
C ILE A 293 -0.37 14.62 12.66
N LEU A 294 0.10 15.60 13.44
CA LEU A 294 0.09 15.53 14.90
C LEU A 294 -1.34 15.49 15.45
N GLN A 295 -2.24 16.31 14.91
CA GLN A 295 -3.67 16.29 15.27
C GLN A 295 -4.32 14.97 14.87
N ALA A 296 -4.03 14.48 13.66
CA ALA A 296 -4.46 13.17 13.18
C ALA A 296 -4.02 12.06 14.12
N HIS A 297 -2.77 12.11 14.58
CA HIS A 297 -2.22 11.15 15.52
C HIS A 297 -2.96 11.19 16.87
N ALA A 298 -3.24 12.37 17.41
CA ALA A 298 -3.98 12.52 18.66
C ALA A 298 -5.38 11.87 18.56
N ILE A 299 -6.09 12.07 17.44
CA ILE A 299 -7.38 11.43 17.16
C ILE A 299 -7.22 9.90 17.04
N ARG A 300 -6.28 9.43 16.22
CA ARG A 300 -5.96 8.01 16.02
C ARG A 300 -5.68 7.30 17.34
N LYS A 301 -4.94 7.96 18.25
CA LYS A 301 -4.61 7.43 19.56
C LYS A 301 -5.83 7.33 20.48
N GLN A 302 -6.67 8.38 20.55
CA GLN A 302 -7.89 8.37 21.37
C GLN A 302 -8.90 7.30 20.92
N LEU A 303 -8.91 6.97 19.62
CA LEU A 303 -9.75 5.90 19.08
C LEU A 303 -9.14 4.49 19.25
N GLY A 304 -7.93 4.38 19.82
CA GLY A 304 -7.24 3.10 20.01
C GLY A 304 -6.70 2.47 18.72
N LEU A 305 -6.47 3.26 17.68
CA LEU A 305 -6.09 2.79 16.34
C LEU A 305 -4.59 2.95 16.03
N GLU A 306 -3.79 3.49 16.96
CA GLU A 306 -2.37 3.83 16.77
C GLU A 306 -1.52 2.67 16.23
N LYS A 307 -1.73 1.45 16.74
CA LYS A 307 -0.97 0.27 16.32
C LYS A 307 -1.41 -0.32 14.98
N GLN A 308 -2.64 -0.05 14.55
CA GLN A 308 -3.26 -0.72 13.41
C GLN A 308 -3.23 0.14 12.14
N VAL A 309 -3.58 1.42 12.28
CA VAL A 309 -3.65 2.36 11.16
C VAL A 309 -2.31 3.06 11.03
N ARG A 310 -1.50 2.63 10.06
CA ARG A 310 -0.24 3.31 9.73
C ARG A 310 -0.53 4.57 8.90
N PHE A 311 0.06 5.69 9.27
CA PHE A 311 0.06 6.86 8.40
C PHE A 311 1.12 6.68 7.33
N GLU A 312 0.71 6.75 6.07
CA GLU A 312 1.59 6.54 4.93
C GLU A 312 1.86 7.90 4.30
N HIS A 313 3.03 8.46 4.63
CA HIS A 313 3.38 9.84 4.35
C HIS A 313 4.28 9.93 3.11
N HIS A 314 3.82 10.61 2.06
CA HIS A 314 4.64 10.82 0.87
C HIS A 314 5.83 11.74 1.19
N ILE A 315 7.02 11.23 0.95
CA ILE A 315 8.27 11.95 1.14
C ILE A 315 8.69 12.58 -0.17
N THR A 316 8.73 11.76 -1.22
CA THR A 316 8.86 12.17 -2.61
C THR A 316 7.63 11.69 -3.38
N GLU A 317 7.32 12.39 -4.46
CA GLU A 317 6.13 12.18 -5.25
C GLU A 317 6.50 12.17 -6.74
N THR A 318 5.68 11.58 -7.61
CA THR A 318 5.96 11.57 -9.06
C THR A 318 6.22 12.99 -9.56
N TYR A 319 7.19 13.14 -10.46
CA TYR A 319 7.62 14.46 -10.90
C TYR A 319 6.53 15.22 -11.65
N LYS A 320 5.67 14.49 -12.37
CA LYS A 320 4.54 15.04 -13.12
C LYS A 320 3.18 14.69 -12.48
N SER A 321 2.21 15.54 -12.79
CA SER A 321 0.77 15.22 -12.80
C SER A 321 0.06 14.99 -11.44
N ILE A 322 0.72 15.24 -10.30
CA ILE A 322 0.06 15.11 -8.98
C ILE A 322 0.36 16.26 -8.00
N VAL A 323 1.60 16.77 -7.94
CA VAL A 323 1.99 17.88 -7.04
C VAL A 323 2.98 18.84 -7.72
N PRO A 324 3.07 20.11 -7.27
CA PRO A 324 4.14 21.00 -7.68
C PRO A 324 5.52 20.50 -7.22
N GLN A 325 6.54 20.68 -8.07
CA GLN A 325 7.93 20.31 -7.78
C GLN A 325 8.78 21.56 -7.42
N PRO A 326 9.86 21.43 -6.62
CA PRO A 326 10.35 20.21 -5.99
C PRO A 326 9.49 19.77 -4.80
N TYR A 327 9.14 18.48 -4.74
CA TYR A 327 8.42 17.88 -3.62
C TYR A 327 9.32 16.87 -2.89
N ASN A 328 9.92 17.31 -1.77
CA ASN A 328 10.69 16.46 -0.88
C ASN A 328 10.42 16.84 0.58
N ARG A 329 9.81 15.94 1.35
CA ARG A 329 9.35 16.17 2.74
C ARG A 329 10.18 15.44 3.79
N ARG A 330 11.41 15.07 3.45
CA ARG A 330 12.28 14.29 4.33
C ARG A 330 12.58 15.01 5.65
N ASP A 331 12.81 16.33 5.62
CA ASP A 331 13.05 17.12 6.84
C ASP A 331 11.81 17.18 7.73
N GLU A 332 10.62 17.27 7.14
CA GLU A 332 9.35 17.22 7.86
C GLU A 332 9.16 15.87 8.55
N LEU A 333 9.45 14.78 7.82
CA LEU A 333 9.40 13.42 8.36
C LEU A 333 10.33 13.25 9.57
N ILE A 334 11.58 13.72 9.50
CA ILE A 334 12.54 13.58 10.61
C ILE A 334 12.02 14.24 11.88
N GLN A 335 11.37 15.41 11.76
CA GLN A 335 10.75 16.09 12.90
C GLN A 335 9.53 15.31 13.44
N LEU A 336 8.72 14.77 12.54
CA LEU A 336 7.48 14.07 12.85
C LEU A 336 7.71 12.70 13.49
N ALA A 337 8.67 11.92 12.96
CA ALA A 337 8.97 10.56 13.39
C ALA A 337 9.45 10.48 14.86
N LYS A 338 9.97 11.59 15.41
CA LYS A 338 10.29 11.69 16.85
C LYS A 338 9.06 11.67 17.75
N LYS A 339 7.88 12.03 17.21
CA LYS A 339 6.65 12.26 17.98
C LYS A 339 5.54 11.28 17.63
N VAL A 340 5.47 10.81 16.39
CA VAL A 340 4.36 10.00 15.89
C VAL A 340 4.85 8.61 15.50
N PRO A 341 4.44 7.55 16.23
CA PRO A 341 4.78 6.17 15.88
C PRO A 341 3.95 5.66 14.70
N ASN A 342 4.33 4.50 14.16
CA ASN A 342 3.60 3.80 13.10
C ASN A 342 3.33 4.71 11.89
N ILE A 343 4.42 5.24 11.35
CA ILE A 343 4.48 6.03 10.12
C ILE A 343 5.27 5.24 9.08
N SER A 344 4.84 5.35 7.82
CA SER A 344 5.59 4.95 6.65
C SER A 344 6.14 6.16 5.91
N ALA A 345 7.40 6.09 5.50
CA ALA A 345 8.03 7.01 4.57
C ALA A 345 7.87 6.48 3.15
N LYS A 346 6.90 7.04 2.42
CA LYS A 346 6.44 6.55 1.13
C LYS A 346 7.06 7.34 -0.01
N HIS A 347 7.61 6.63 -1.00
CA HIS A 347 8.30 7.23 -2.13
C HIS A 347 7.59 6.86 -3.43
N GLU A 348 6.95 7.87 -4.02
CA GLU A 348 6.20 7.73 -5.25
C GLU A 348 7.00 8.11 -6.49
N GLY A 349 7.97 9.02 -6.33
CA GLY A 349 8.96 9.44 -7.33
C GLY A 349 10.38 9.43 -6.75
N GLY A 350 11.38 9.64 -7.60
CA GLY A 350 12.78 9.77 -7.20
C GLY A 350 13.11 11.11 -6.54
N GLU A 351 14.42 11.39 -6.38
CA GLU A 351 14.86 12.72 -5.94
C GLU A 351 14.55 13.77 -7.04
N PRO A 352 13.92 14.92 -6.70
CA PRO A 352 13.53 15.94 -7.69
C PRO A 352 14.69 16.41 -8.59
N GLU A 353 15.90 16.52 -8.05
CA GLU A 353 17.10 16.91 -8.80
C GLU A 353 17.52 15.88 -9.84
N ILE A 354 17.26 14.60 -9.62
CA ILE A 354 17.51 13.53 -10.60
C ILE A 354 16.38 13.52 -11.63
N GLU A 355 15.14 13.47 -11.15
CA GLU A 355 13.93 13.42 -11.97
C GLU A 355 13.87 14.57 -12.97
N SER A 356 14.23 15.80 -12.56
CA SER A 356 14.25 16.98 -13.43
C SER A 356 15.17 16.88 -14.65
N THR A 357 16.13 15.95 -14.62
CA THR A 357 17.09 15.70 -15.70
C THR A 357 16.74 14.49 -16.56
N ARG A 358 15.74 13.69 -16.16
CA ARG A 358 15.29 12.53 -16.93
C ARG A 358 14.57 12.99 -18.19
N GLU A 359 14.81 12.30 -19.30
CA GLU A 359 14.04 12.48 -20.54
C GLU A 359 12.56 12.11 -20.32
N HIS A 360 12.34 10.99 -19.63
CA HIS A 360 11.04 10.56 -19.12
C HIS A 360 11.06 10.56 -17.58
N PRO A 361 10.74 11.71 -16.94
CA PRO A 361 10.58 11.75 -15.50
C PRO A 361 9.29 11.01 -15.11
N SER A 362 9.24 10.52 -13.88
CA SER A 362 8.09 9.79 -13.35
C SER A 362 6.78 10.59 -13.48
N ASP A 363 5.76 9.93 -14.02
CA ASP A 363 4.39 10.46 -14.10
C ASP A 363 3.44 9.51 -13.37
N ILE A 364 2.50 10.05 -12.60
CA ILE A 364 1.48 9.25 -11.92
C ILE A 364 0.60 8.47 -12.92
N PHE A 365 0.47 8.97 -14.15
CA PHE A 365 -0.31 8.32 -15.19
C PHE A 365 0.39 7.08 -15.79
N ASP A 366 1.71 6.94 -15.62
CA ASP A 366 2.45 5.74 -16.06
C ASP A 366 1.97 4.47 -15.34
N TYR A 367 1.27 4.61 -14.20
CA TYR A 367 0.72 3.49 -13.43
C TYR A 367 -0.49 2.82 -14.11
N PHE A 368 -1.07 3.49 -15.09
CA PHE A 368 -2.26 3.02 -15.79
C PHE A 368 -1.95 2.51 -17.21
N LEU A 369 -0.68 2.55 -17.64
CA LEU A 369 -0.26 1.97 -18.91
C LEU A 369 -0.38 0.45 -18.88
N ALA A 370 -0.92 -0.14 -19.95
CA ALA A 370 -0.88 -1.58 -20.14
C ALA A 370 0.56 -2.01 -20.48
N LYS A 371 0.96 -3.23 -20.08
CA LYS A 371 2.28 -3.79 -20.43
C LYS A 371 2.52 -3.78 -21.93
N LYS A 372 1.47 -4.07 -22.72
CA LYS A 372 1.54 -4.03 -24.17
C LYS A 372 2.01 -2.65 -24.66
N ASP A 373 1.39 -1.58 -24.19
CA ASP A 373 1.73 -0.21 -24.60
C ASP A 373 3.14 0.17 -24.13
N ILE A 374 3.54 -0.26 -22.93
CA ILE A 374 4.90 -0.08 -22.43
C ILE A 374 5.93 -0.73 -23.37
N LEU A 375 5.67 -1.96 -23.82
CA LEU A 375 6.57 -2.68 -24.72
C LEU A 375 6.59 -2.08 -26.14
N GLU A 376 5.44 -1.74 -26.70
CA GLU A 376 5.33 -1.14 -28.04
C GLU A 376 6.02 0.22 -28.13
N ASN A 377 6.04 0.98 -27.03
CA ASN A 377 6.73 2.28 -26.94
C ASN A 377 8.17 2.16 -26.41
N GLY A 378 8.68 0.96 -26.13
CA GLY A 378 10.04 0.75 -25.63
C GLY A 378 10.31 1.36 -24.24
N LEU A 379 9.27 1.49 -23.41
CA LEU A 379 9.34 2.19 -22.12
C LEU A 379 9.76 1.31 -20.93
N MET A 380 9.89 -0.01 -21.11
CA MET A 380 10.12 -0.95 -19.99
C MET A 380 11.36 -0.60 -19.16
N ASP A 381 12.50 -0.37 -19.81
CA ASP A 381 13.76 -0.02 -19.12
C ASP A 381 13.69 1.38 -18.50
N THR A 382 13.04 2.32 -19.19
CA THR A 382 12.82 3.68 -18.69
C THR A 382 12.02 3.68 -17.39
N LEU A 383 10.88 2.99 -17.37
CA LEU A 383 10.02 2.92 -16.18
C LEU A 383 10.68 2.11 -15.05
N MET A 384 11.46 1.08 -15.37
CA MET A 384 12.31 0.40 -14.39
C MET A 384 13.35 1.36 -13.79
N GLY A 385 13.95 2.23 -14.61
CA GLY A 385 14.83 3.30 -14.16
C GLY A 385 14.15 4.24 -13.18
N ASN A 386 12.93 4.71 -13.48
CA ASN A 386 12.16 5.53 -12.55
C ASN A 386 11.83 4.77 -11.24
N TYR A 387 11.55 3.47 -11.31
CA TYR A 387 11.35 2.65 -10.11
C TYR A 387 12.62 2.57 -9.24
N LEU A 388 13.80 2.40 -9.84
CA LEU A 388 15.07 2.36 -9.12
C LEU A 388 15.48 3.74 -8.57
N ASP A 389 15.07 4.84 -9.21
CA ASP A 389 15.23 6.19 -8.65
C ASP A 389 14.43 6.38 -7.36
N LYS A 390 13.23 5.80 -7.26
CA LYS A 390 12.46 5.75 -6.00
C LYS A 390 13.21 4.95 -4.94
N HIS A 391 13.82 3.82 -5.31
CA HIS A 391 14.62 3.02 -4.39
C HIS A 391 15.85 3.78 -3.86
N HIS A 392 16.49 4.57 -4.71
CA HIS A 392 17.52 5.50 -4.28
C HIS A 392 16.98 6.49 -3.23
N SER A 393 15.84 7.11 -3.50
CA SER A 393 15.18 8.04 -2.57
C SER A 393 14.82 7.41 -1.22
N VAL A 394 14.31 6.16 -1.23
CA VAL A 394 14.07 5.35 -0.03
C VAL A 394 15.34 5.26 0.83
N ASN A 395 16.49 5.00 0.21
CA ASN A 395 17.77 4.88 0.92
C ASN A 395 18.30 6.21 1.41
N GLN A 396 18.08 7.31 0.68
CA GLN A 396 18.41 8.66 1.16
C GLN A 396 17.59 9.02 2.41
N THR A 397 16.31 8.64 2.44
CA THR A 397 15.45 8.80 3.61
C THR A 397 15.88 7.93 4.77
N ALA A 398 16.22 6.66 4.53
CA ALA A 398 16.75 5.76 5.56
C ALA A 398 18.03 6.33 6.20
N ARG A 399 18.99 6.78 5.38
CA ARG A 399 20.22 7.43 5.85
C ARG A 399 19.94 8.63 6.73
N ALA A 400 19.00 9.49 6.34
CA ALA A 400 18.68 10.71 7.08
C ALA A 400 18.01 10.41 8.43
N LEU A 401 17.13 9.40 8.49
CA LEU A 401 16.51 8.94 9.74
C LEU A 401 17.54 8.34 10.71
N ILE A 402 18.42 7.48 10.23
CA ILE A 402 19.49 6.87 11.03
C ILE A 402 20.43 7.96 11.59
N LYS A 403 20.84 8.94 10.78
CA LYS A 403 21.61 10.11 11.25
C LYS A 403 20.89 10.92 12.32
N ALA A 404 19.55 10.93 12.30
CA ALA A 404 18.73 11.60 13.29
C ALA A 404 18.45 10.74 14.55
N GLY A 405 19.03 9.54 14.65
CA GLY A 405 18.84 8.61 15.76
C GLY A 405 17.49 7.89 15.74
N ILE A 406 16.86 7.76 14.57
CA ILE A 406 15.53 7.14 14.39
C ILE A 406 15.71 5.87 13.57
N ASN A 407 15.24 4.73 14.09
CA ASN A 407 15.37 3.46 13.36
C ASN A 407 14.36 3.38 12.19
N VAL A 408 14.56 2.39 11.32
CA VAL A 408 13.72 2.14 10.16
C VAL A 408 13.23 0.69 10.13
N VAL A 409 12.08 0.45 9.49
CA VAL A 409 11.59 -0.90 9.18
C VAL A 409 11.81 -1.16 7.69
N ALA A 410 12.85 -1.93 7.40
CA ALA A 410 13.18 -2.48 6.09
C ALA A 410 12.57 -3.89 5.91
N ALA A 411 12.85 -4.57 4.79
CA ALA A 411 12.45 -5.95 4.56
C ALA A 411 13.07 -6.89 5.61
N GLN A 412 12.25 -7.37 6.56
CA GLN A 412 12.73 -7.89 7.86
C GLN A 412 13.47 -9.22 7.77
N ASN A 413 13.30 -9.97 6.70
CA ASN A 413 14.02 -11.23 6.52
C ASN A 413 15.37 -11.02 5.80
N LEU A 414 15.66 -9.82 5.31
CA LEU A 414 16.89 -9.52 4.57
C LEU A 414 17.95 -8.78 5.40
N HIS A 415 17.54 -7.91 6.34
CA HIS A 415 18.41 -6.92 7.00
C HIS A 415 18.50 -7.08 8.52
#